data_AF-A0A9P6L1R0-F1
#
_entry.id   AF-A0A9P6L1R0-F1
#
_cell.length_a   1.000
_cell.length_b   1.000
_cell.length_c   1.000
_cell.angle_alpha   90.00
_cell.angle_beta   90.00
_cell.angle_gamma   90.00
#
_symmetry.space_group_name_H-M   'P 1'
#
loop_
_entity.id
_entity.type
_entity.pdbx_description
1 polymer ?
#
loop_
_entity_poly.entity_id
_entity_poly.type
_entity_poly.pdbx_seq_one_letter_code
_entity_poly.pdbx_strand_id
1 'polypeptide(L)'
;MHVEQAINGFYTARSNYSKRELDVTFLAKSLGGPKLLYALCCSHGLPAYRTITTHRTVPRLTPSGSVPTADEISSNIASFFCQEQRPQLPRCGHLLLIDGVAVDERGCYVRETNEVVGFCREHSVGVDRLVIGMATVEYLADLIYEGDLHFGSEASVVAIAAHREDNYQAIPLVVSTKCGTGTGEDCASWLGTVITAWQSNEYGEKYNGPIWSVASDGEASLRNSRFRLCMDREVKKSSSLGLKLSRLSGMNLHTGPGDVTMTTDYKHTFKHTCARWVSGLDWCLQSPSTVSLSCGVAWDAGE
;
A
#
# COMPACT_ATOMS: atom_id res chain seq x y z
N MET A 1 21.04 42.48 15.34
CA MET A 1 21.08 42.54 13.86
C MET A 1 19.70 42.41 13.18
N HIS A 2 19.05 41.23 13.08
CA HIS A 2 17.75 41.15 12.38
C HIS A 2 16.60 41.91 13.07
N VAL A 3 16.60 41.98 14.41
CA VAL A 3 15.58 42.71 15.18
C VAL A 3 15.70 44.23 14.99
N GLU A 4 16.92 44.77 14.99
CA GLU A 4 17.16 46.20 14.75
C GLU A 4 16.82 46.60 13.31
N GLN A 5 17.14 45.75 12.33
CA GLN A 5 16.72 45.95 10.94
C GLN A 5 15.20 45.90 10.79
N ALA A 6 14.50 45.07 11.58
CA ALA A 6 13.05 45.03 11.60
C ALA A 6 12.43 46.29 12.21
N ILE A 7 12.98 46.75 13.35
CA ILE A 7 12.56 47.99 14.02
C ILE A 7 12.76 49.20 13.11
N ASN A 8 13.85 49.22 12.33
CA ASN A 8 14.14 50.29 11.37
C ASN A 8 13.39 50.15 10.03
N GLY A 9 12.48 49.17 9.89
CA GLY A 9 11.69 48.95 8.68
C GLY A 9 12.45 48.34 7.49
N PHE A 10 13.73 47.99 7.65
CA PHE A 10 14.54 47.34 6.62
C PHE A 10 14.26 45.84 6.48
N TYR A 11 13.62 45.23 7.47
CA TYR A 11 13.20 43.82 7.43
C TYR A 11 11.74 43.70 7.89
N THR A 12 10.86 43.22 7.02
CA THR A 12 9.47 42.91 7.41
C THR A 12 9.30 41.39 7.42
N ALA A 13 9.03 40.82 8.61
CA ALA A 13 8.66 39.43 8.72
C ALA A 13 7.30 39.22 8.05
N ARG A 14 7.30 38.67 6.84
CA ARG A 14 6.07 38.40 6.08
C ARG A 14 5.35 37.21 6.74
N SER A 15 4.21 37.50 7.37
CA SER A 15 3.39 36.50 8.09
C SER A 15 2.07 36.18 7.37
N ASN A 16 1.55 37.10 6.56
CA ASN A 16 0.28 36.95 5.87
C ASN A 16 0.50 36.39 4.45
N TYR A 17 0.74 35.09 4.36
CA TYR A 17 0.78 34.39 3.07
C TYR A 17 -0.62 34.02 2.60
N SER A 18 -0.90 34.23 1.32
CA SER A 18 -2.13 33.78 0.70
C SER A 18 -2.17 32.24 0.56
N LYS A 19 -3.37 31.67 0.48
CA LYS A 19 -3.55 30.23 0.21
C LYS A 19 -2.80 29.79 -1.06
N ARG A 20 -2.86 30.61 -2.11
CA ARG A 20 -2.15 30.36 -3.38
C ARG A 20 -0.63 30.30 -3.17
N GLU A 21 -0.06 31.22 -2.39
CA GLU A 21 1.37 31.18 -2.10
C GLU A 21 1.75 29.92 -1.32
N LEU A 22 0.94 29.51 -0.33
CA LEU A 22 1.17 28.27 0.40
C LEU A 22 1.09 27.04 -0.52
N ASP A 23 0.13 27.01 -1.45
CA ASP A 23 -0.02 25.92 -2.42
C ASP A 23 1.14 25.86 -3.42
N VAL A 24 1.55 26.99 -4.01
CA VAL A 24 2.72 27.08 -4.91
C VAL A 24 3.98 26.65 -4.18
N THR A 25 4.16 27.08 -2.93
CA THR A 25 5.32 26.72 -2.12
C THR A 25 5.34 25.23 -1.80
N PHE A 26 4.18 24.65 -1.47
CA PHE A 26 4.04 23.21 -1.27
C PHE A 26 4.38 22.44 -2.54
N LEU A 27 3.86 22.85 -3.70
CA LEU A 27 4.17 22.24 -4.99
C LEU A 27 5.66 22.35 -5.34
N ALA A 28 6.27 23.51 -5.15
CA ALA A 28 7.69 23.72 -5.39
C ALA A 28 8.55 22.79 -4.53
N LYS A 29 8.17 22.59 -3.26
CA LYS A 29 8.81 21.62 -2.38
C LYS A 29 8.63 20.19 -2.86
N SER A 30 7.40 19.81 -3.23
CA SER A 30 7.07 18.43 -3.63
C SER A 30 7.71 18.02 -4.95
N LEU A 31 7.83 18.95 -5.90
CA LEU A 31 8.38 18.68 -7.23
C LEU A 31 9.90 18.92 -7.31
N GLY A 32 10.42 20.00 -6.70
CA GLY A 32 11.83 20.38 -6.79
C GLY A 32 12.65 20.21 -5.51
N GLY A 33 12.02 19.69 -4.45
CA GLY A 33 12.68 19.39 -3.18
C GLY A 33 13.08 20.62 -2.37
N PRO A 34 13.82 20.40 -1.26
CA PRO A 34 14.21 21.47 -0.32
C PRO A 34 15.09 22.55 -0.94
N LYS A 35 15.95 22.19 -1.91
CA LYS A 35 16.88 23.13 -2.56
C LYS A 35 16.14 24.13 -3.46
N LEU A 36 15.19 23.67 -4.27
CA LEU A 36 14.37 24.57 -5.08
C LEU A 36 13.53 25.50 -4.19
N LEU A 37 12.88 24.94 -3.16
CA LEU A 37 12.12 25.74 -2.21
C LEU A 37 12.98 26.83 -1.57
N TYR A 38 14.20 26.49 -1.14
CA TYR A 38 15.13 27.47 -0.58
C TYR A 38 15.47 28.58 -1.59
N ALA A 39 15.80 28.23 -2.84
CA ALA A 39 16.09 29.22 -3.88
C ALA A 39 14.90 30.14 -4.16
N LEU A 40 13.67 29.62 -4.19
CA LEU A 40 12.45 30.40 -4.41
C LEU A 40 12.05 31.22 -3.18
N CYS A 41 12.33 30.74 -1.97
CA CYS A 41 12.20 31.52 -0.74
C CYS A 41 13.11 32.75 -0.78
N CYS A 42 14.37 32.59 -1.21
CA CYS A 42 15.32 33.70 -1.31
C CYS A 42 15.01 34.65 -2.47
N SER A 43 14.64 34.14 -3.65
CA SER A 43 14.47 34.95 -4.87
C SER A 43 13.09 35.57 -5.04
N HIS A 44 12.03 34.85 -4.64
CA HIS A 44 10.63 35.24 -4.87
C HIS A 44 9.87 35.47 -3.55
N GLY A 45 10.54 35.36 -2.41
CA GLY A 45 9.91 35.56 -1.10
C GLY A 45 8.83 34.55 -0.77
N LEU A 46 8.91 33.32 -1.33
CA LEU A 46 8.00 32.24 -0.97
C LEU A 46 8.16 31.83 0.49
N PRO A 47 7.08 31.37 1.17
CA PRO A 47 7.16 30.91 2.55
C PRO A 47 8.20 29.81 2.76
N ALA A 48 8.84 29.83 3.93
CA ALA A 48 9.77 28.79 4.33
C ALA A 48 9.05 27.46 4.57
N TYR A 49 9.80 26.35 4.53
CA TYR A 49 9.24 25.02 4.75
C TYR A 49 8.46 24.91 6.08
N ARG A 50 9.00 25.49 7.16
CA ARG A 50 8.38 25.48 8.47
C ARG A 50 7.00 26.15 8.46
N THR A 51 6.85 27.24 7.71
CA THR A 51 5.58 27.92 7.51
C THR A 51 4.56 26.99 6.86
N ILE A 52 4.96 26.27 5.80
CA ILE A 52 4.08 25.30 5.13
C ILE A 52 3.62 24.22 6.11
N THR A 53 4.52 23.63 6.91
CA THR A 53 4.17 22.56 7.86
C THR A 53 3.24 23.02 8.98
N THR A 54 3.25 24.31 9.31
CA THR A 54 2.34 24.90 10.30
C THR A 54 0.96 25.20 9.70
N HIS A 55 0.90 25.62 8.43
CA HIS A 55 -0.35 25.98 7.77
C HIS A 55 -1.04 24.83 7.02
N ARG A 56 -0.34 23.72 6.77
CA ARG A 56 -0.87 22.60 6.00
C ARG A 56 -0.57 21.28 6.70
N THR A 57 -1.62 20.57 7.08
CA THR A 57 -1.54 19.19 7.54
C THR A 57 -1.35 18.29 6.33
N VAL A 58 -0.14 17.76 6.16
CA VAL A 58 0.15 16.76 5.14
C VAL A 58 -0.26 15.40 5.71
N PRO A 59 -1.09 14.62 5.00
CA PRO A 59 -1.52 13.32 5.48
C PRO A 59 -0.31 12.40 5.57
N ARG A 60 -0.22 11.64 6.66
CA ARG A 60 0.89 10.75 6.96
C ARG A 60 0.39 9.32 7.06
N LEU A 61 1.21 8.43 6.53
CA LEU A 61 1.07 7.00 6.75
C LEU A 61 1.88 6.62 7.98
N THR A 62 1.23 6.04 8.97
CA THR A 62 1.91 5.41 10.10
C THR A 62 2.20 3.96 9.73
N PRO A 63 3.48 3.54 9.68
CA PRO A 63 3.82 2.15 9.40
C PRO A 63 3.41 1.27 10.58
N SER A 64 2.98 0.04 10.29
CA SER A 64 2.70 -0.95 11.34
C SER A 64 4.02 -1.50 11.87
N GLY A 65 4.24 -1.40 13.18
CA GLY A 65 5.42 -1.96 13.85
C GLY A 65 5.41 -3.50 13.95
N SER A 66 4.26 -4.12 13.69
CA SER A 66 4.05 -5.57 13.66
C SER A 66 2.91 -5.92 12.69
N VAL A 67 2.11 -6.94 13.00
CA VAL A 67 0.90 -7.31 12.27
C VAL A 67 -0.06 -6.11 12.28
N PRO A 68 -0.50 -5.62 11.09
CA PRO A 68 -1.37 -4.45 10.99
C PRO A 68 -2.66 -4.61 11.78
N THR A 69 -2.96 -3.63 12.64
CA THR A 69 -4.19 -3.63 13.45
C THR A 69 -5.31 -2.80 12.81
N ALA A 70 -6.56 -3.10 13.17
CA ALA A 70 -7.72 -2.36 12.66
C ALA A 70 -7.66 -0.86 13.00
N ASP A 71 -7.10 -0.50 14.16
CA ASP A 71 -6.97 0.88 14.62
C ASP A 71 -5.91 1.65 13.83
N GLU A 72 -4.74 1.05 13.59
CA GLU A 72 -3.70 1.62 12.72
C GLU A 72 -4.26 1.87 11.31
N ILE A 73 -4.92 0.86 10.73
CA ILE A 73 -5.51 0.95 9.39
C ILE A 73 -6.59 2.05 9.36
N SER A 74 -7.46 2.09 10.37
CA SER A 74 -8.54 3.09 10.45
C SER A 74 -7.99 4.51 10.61
N SER A 75 -6.92 4.68 11.38
CA SER A 75 -6.21 5.96 11.53
C SER A 75 -5.60 6.40 10.19
N ASN A 76 -4.96 5.49 9.46
CA ASN A 76 -4.43 5.76 8.12
C ASN A 76 -5.54 6.10 7.12
N ILE A 77 -6.68 5.38 7.14
CA ILE A 77 -7.84 5.72 6.31
C ILE A 77 -8.32 7.14 6.61
N ALA A 78 -8.51 7.49 7.89
CA ALA A 78 -8.93 8.84 8.27
C ALA A 78 -7.90 9.90 7.86
N SER A 79 -6.60 9.62 8.03
CA SER A 79 -5.50 10.51 7.64
C SER A 79 -5.54 10.86 6.15
N PHE A 80 -5.80 9.89 5.26
CA PHE A 80 -5.76 10.11 3.82
C PHE A 80 -7.10 10.43 3.17
N PHE A 81 -8.21 9.94 3.71
CA PHE A 81 -9.53 9.97 3.07
C PHE A 81 -10.54 10.89 3.74
N CYS A 82 -10.15 11.62 4.80
CA CYS A 82 -11.04 12.63 5.38
C CYS A 82 -11.33 13.79 4.42
N GLN A 83 -12.41 14.50 4.71
CA GLN A 83 -12.96 15.56 3.85
C GLN A 83 -11.98 16.75 3.69
N GLU A 84 -11.13 17.01 4.68
CA GLU A 84 -10.13 18.08 4.63
C GLU A 84 -9.00 17.77 3.64
N GLN A 85 -8.73 16.49 3.42
CA GLN A 85 -7.60 16.03 2.60
C GLN A 85 -7.99 15.78 1.15
N ARG A 86 -9.26 15.42 0.90
CA ARG A 86 -9.74 15.08 -0.44
C ARG A 86 -11.08 15.75 -0.73
N PRO A 87 -11.26 16.29 -1.95
CA PRO A 87 -12.57 16.78 -2.36
C PRO A 87 -13.58 15.64 -2.32
N GLN A 88 -14.82 15.95 -1.96
CA GLN A 88 -15.91 14.98 -2.07
C GLN A 88 -16.16 14.67 -3.54
N LEU A 89 -15.99 13.41 -3.92
CA LEU A 89 -16.26 12.93 -5.26
C LEU A 89 -17.39 11.89 -5.22
N PRO A 90 -18.07 11.63 -6.35
CA PRO A 90 -19.05 10.55 -6.43
C PRO A 90 -18.42 9.22 -5.98
N ARG A 91 -19.18 8.38 -5.27
CA ARG A 91 -18.73 7.05 -4.85
C ARG A 91 -18.39 6.19 -6.07
N CYS A 92 -17.32 5.41 -6.00
CA CYS A 92 -16.97 4.45 -7.04
C CYS A 92 -16.44 3.15 -6.43
N GLY A 93 -16.19 2.16 -7.28
CA GLY A 93 -15.44 0.98 -6.89
C GLY A 93 -13.96 1.25 -6.68
N HIS A 94 -13.34 0.49 -5.79
CA HIS A 94 -11.91 0.59 -5.51
C HIS A 94 -11.19 -0.73 -5.75
N LEU A 95 -9.90 -0.65 -6.06
CA LEU A 95 -8.97 -1.76 -6.07
C LEU A 95 -8.10 -1.71 -4.82
N LEU A 96 -8.02 -2.81 -4.10
CA LEU A 96 -7.03 -3.03 -3.05
C LEU A 96 -5.76 -3.58 -3.71
N LEU A 97 -4.71 -2.78 -3.79
CA LEU A 97 -3.43 -3.13 -4.40
C LEU A 97 -2.45 -3.57 -3.32
N ILE A 98 -1.77 -4.69 -3.53
CA ILE A 98 -0.79 -5.25 -2.60
C ILE A 98 0.50 -5.53 -3.36
N ASP A 99 1.61 -5.02 -2.84
CA ASP A 99 2.94 -5.26 -3.43
C ASP A 99 4.00 -5.41 -2.33
N GLY A 100 5.09 -6.09 -2.67
CA GLY A 100 6.28 -6.23 -1.83
C GLY A 100 7.39 -5.31 -2.32
N VAL A 101 7.97 -4.52 -1.42
CA VAL A 101 9.11 -3.63 -1.72
C VAL A 101 10.29 -4.04 -0.87
N ALA A 102 11.44 -4.32 -1.50
CA ALA A 102 12.68 -4.55 -0.76
C ALA A 102 13.05 -3.32 0.09
N VAL A 103 13.44 -3.54 1.34
CA VAL A 103 13.80 -2.48 2.28
C VAL A 103 15.13 -2.76 2.95
N ASP A 104 15.77 -1.71 3.47
CA ASP A 104 16.95 -1.86 4.31
C ASP A 104 16.56 -2.56 5.62
N GLU A 105 17.26 -3.63 5.96
CA GLU A 105 17.10 -4.36 7.22
C GLU A 105 17.61 -3.54 8.41
N ARG A 106 16.78 -2.61 8.90
CA ARG A 106 17.12 -1.76 10.05
C ARG A 106 15.91 -1.34 10.88
N GLY A 107 16.16 -1.11 12.17
CA GLY A 107 15.23 -0.45 13.07
C GLY A 107 15.18 1.05 12.81
N CYS A 108 13.98 1.63 12.78
CA CYS A 108 13.75 3.07 12.65
C CYS A 108 12.90 3.55 13.83
N TYR A 109 13.30 4.63 14.49
CA TYR A 109 12.46 5.27 15.50
C TYR A 109 11.38 6.14 14.83
N VAL A 110 10.12 5.89 15.18
CA VAL A 110 8.96 6.67 14.74
C VAL A 110 8.48 7.51 15.89
N ARG A 111 8.61 8.83 15.76
CA ARG A 111 8.28 9.79 16.81
C ARG A 111 6.79 9.82 17.13
N GLU A 112 5.95 9.62 16.13
CA GLU A 112 4.49 9.72 16.23
C GLU A 112 3.90 8.66 17.16
N THR A 113 4.43 7.43 17.10
CA THR A 113 4.05 6.32 17.98
C THR A 113 4.99 6.14 19.16
N ASN A 114 6.14 6.84 19.15
CA ASN A 114 7.24 6.65 20.08
C ASN A 114 7.77 5.19 20.08
N GLU A 115 7.74 4.52 18.93
CA GLU A 115 8.15 3.11 18.80
C GLU A 115 9.36 2.95 17.87
N VAL A 116 10.09 1.84 18.04
CA VAL A 116 11.02 1.34 17.02
C VAL A 116 10.27 0.42 16.06
N VAL A 117 10.30 0.73 14.76
CA VAL A 117 9.68 -0.06 13.69
C VAL A 117 10.74 -0.65 12.76
N GLY A 118 10.33 -1.48 11.81
CA GLY A 118 11.23 -2.12 10.82
C GLY A 118 11.49 -3.59 11.10
N PHE A 119 10.97 -4.12 12.21
CA PHE A 119 10.97 -5.55 12.52
C PHE A 119 9.91 -6.29 11.72
N CYS A 120 10.23 -7.51 11.30
CA CYS A 120 9.27 -8.34 10.60
C CYS A 120 8.03 -8.60 11.47
N ARG A 121 6.85 -8.54 10.86
CA ARG A 121 5.57 -8.79 11.55
C ARG A 121 5.49 -10.19 12.16
N GLU A 122 6.18 -11.18 11.59
CA GLU A 122 6.14 -12.57 12.03
C GLU A 122 6.78 -12.78 13.41
N HIS A 123 7.83 -12.02 13.75
CA HIS A 123 8.59 -12.17 14.99
C HIS A 123 8.44 -10.99 15.95
N SER A 124 7.75 -9.92 15.54
CA SER A 124 7.51 -8.74 16.39
C SER A 124 6.22 -8.83 17.22
N VAL A 125 5.47 -9.92 17.12
CA VAL A 125 4.22 -10.12 17.88
C VAL A 125 4.55 -10.23 19.36
N GLY A 126 3.96 -9.36 20.18
CA GLY A 126 4.15 -9.37 21.64
C GLY A 126 5.45 -8.71 22.12
N VAL A 127 6.29 -8.21 21.21
CA VAL A 127 7.50 -7.46 21.58
C VAL A 127 7.13 -6.01 21.91
N ASP A 128 7.56 -5.53 23.09
CA ASP A 128 7.43 -4.12 23.46
C ASP A 128 8.47 -3.27 22.72
N ARG A 129 7.97 -2.33 21.91
CA ARG A 129 8.77 -1.46 21.05
C ARG A 129 8.74 -0.01 21.49
N LEU A 130 8.02 0.31 22.57
CA LEU A 130 7.83 1.68 23.03
C LEU A 130 9.12 2.23 23.65
N VAL A 131 9.66 3.30 23.08
CA VAL A 131 10.93 3.87 23.54
C VAL A 131 10.69 4.73 24.77
N ILE A 132 10.86 4.14 25.94
CA ILE A 132 10.83 4.84 27.23
C ILE A 132 12.24 5.30 27.62
N GLY A 133 13.27 4.56 27.20
CA GLY A 133 14.68 4.87 27.43
C GLY A 133 15.62 3.91 26.71
N MET A 134 16.91 3.99 27.02
CA MET A 134 17.94 3.15 26.39
C MET A 134 17.75 1.66 26.68
N ALA A 135 17.20 1.30 27.86
CA ALA A 135 16.96 -0.10 28.23
C ALA A 135 16.04 -0.83 27.23
N THR A 136 15.03 -0.15 26.67
CA THR A 136 14.19 -0.76 25.62
C THR A 136 14.99 -1.03 24.35
N VAL A 137 15.90 -0.12 23.98
CA VAL A 137 16.72 -0.26 22.78
C VAL A 137 17.73 -1.40 22.94
N GLU A 138 18.35 -1.52 24.12
CA GLU A 138 19.24 -2.63 24.47
C GLU A 138 18.49 -3.96 24.46
N TYR A 139 17.29 -4.02 25.07
CA TYR A 139 16.43 -5.21 25.03
C TYR A 139 16.09 -5.65 23.60
N LEU A 140 15.71 -4.72 22.72
CA LEU A 140 15.44 -5.03 21.32
C LEU A 140 16.71 -5.51 20.60
N ALA A 141 17.88 -4.95 20.91
CA ALA A 141 19.15 -5.38 20.35
C ALA A 141 19.52 -6.80 20.79
N ASP A 142 19.28 -7.15 22.06
CA ASP A 142 19.50 -8.49 22.59
C ASP A 142 18.61 -9.52 21.89
N LEU A 143 17.31 -9.23 21.71
CA LEU A 143 16.40 -10.11 20.96
C LEU A 143 16.85 -10.34 19.51
N ILE A 144 17.41 -9.32 18.87
CA ILE A 144 17.94 -9.43 17.52
C ILE A 144 19.20 -10.29 17.49
N TYR A 145 20.07 -10.13 18.49
CA TYR A 145 21.29 -10.91 18.61
C TYR A 145 21.00 -12.40 18.91
N GLU A 146 19.98 -12.67 19.73
CA GLU A 146 19.52 -14.02 20.06
C GLU A 146 18.78 -14.70 18.90
N GLY A 147 18.28 -13.93 17.93
CA GLY A 147 17.53 -14.43 16.77
C GLY A 147 16.03 -14.60 17.02
N ASP A 148 15.52 -14.06 18.13
CA ASP A 148 14.09 -14.06 18.45
C ASP A 148 13.33 -12.93 17.75
N LEU A 149 14.05 -11.90 17.31
CA LEU A 149 13.51 -10.77 16.55
C LEU A 149 14.32 -10.53 15.28
N HIS A 150 13.66 -10.42 14.13
CA HIS A 150 14.33 -10.13 12.86
C HIS A 150 13.93 -8.77 12.31
N PHE A 151 14.89 -8.11 11.64
CA PHE A 151 14.55 -7.04 10.72
C PHE A 151 13.74 -7.59 9.53
N GLY A 152 12.85 -6.77 9.00
CA GLY A 152 12.17 -7.10 7.75
C GLY A 152 13.06 -6.76 6.56
N SER A 153 13.18 -7.71 5.63
CA SER A 153 13.91 -7.56 4.37
C SER A 153 13.02 -7.01 3.24
N GLU A 154 11.70 -7.20 3.37
CA GLU A 154 10.70 -6.68 2.46
C GLU A 154 9.55 -6.02 3.22
N ALA A 155 8.99 -4.95 2.68
CA ALA A 155 7.79 -4.30 3.17
C ALA A 155 6.59 -4.63 2.28
N SER A 156 5.56 -5.23 2.87
CA SER A 156 4.25 -5.34 2.23
C SER A 156 3.56 -3.99 2.29
N VAL A 157 3.25 -3.43 1.13
CA VAL A 157 2.51 -2.18 0.97
C VAL A 157 1.11 -2.51 0.48
N VAL A 158 0.09 -2.03 1.19
CA VAL A 158 -1.30 -2.09 0.75
C VAL A 158 -1.78 -0.69 0.44
N ALA A 159 -2.35 -0.52 -0.75
CA ALA A 159 -2.91 0.74 -1.20
C ALA A 159 -4.33 0.58 -1.73
N ILE A 160 -5.10 1.65 -1.69
CA ILE A 160 -6.42 1.74 -2.32
C ILE A 160 -6.31 2.65 -3.54
N ALA A 161 -6.83 2.18 -4.67
CA ALA A 161 -6.93 2.96 -5.90
C ALA A 161 -8.37 3.00 -6.39
N ALA A 162 -8.86 4.21 -6.69
CA ALA A 162 -10.21 4.41 -7.17
C ALA A 162 -10.34 4.01 -8.65
N HIS A 163 -11.40 3.27 -8.99
CA HIS A 163 -11.72 2.89 -10.37
C HIS A 163 -12.49 4.02 -11.08
N ARG A 164 -11.76 5.01 -11.58
CA ARG A 164 -12.27 6.22 -12.23
C ARG A 164 -11.19 6.90 -13.09
N GLU A 165 -11.58 7.85 -13.91
CA GLU A 165 -10.68 8.58 -14.82
C GLU A 165 -9.76 9.58 -14.09
N ASP A 166 -10.26 10.23 -13.04
CA ASP A 166 -9.53 11.24 -12.26
C ASP A 166 -9.36 10.83 -10.81
N ASN A 167 -8.30 11.28 -10.13
CA ASN A 167 -8.03 10.96 -8.71
C ASN A 167 -7.91 9.44 -8.43
N TYR A 168 -7.44 8.67 -9.41
CA TYR A 168 -7.19 7.22 -9.33
C TYR A 168 -5.84 6.84 -8.73
N GLN A 169 -5.13 7.78 -8.13
CA GLN A 169 -3.83 7.54 -7.50
C GLN A 169 -3.95 6.48 -6.42
N ALA A 170 -2.99 5.56 -6.37
CA ALA A 170 -2.88 4.58 -5.31
C ALA A 170 -2.49 5.27 -4.00
N ILE A 171 -3.31 5.11 -2.97
CA ILE A 171 -3.11 5.73 -1.66
C ILE A 171 -2.72 4.62 -0.68
N PRO A 172 -1.52 4.65 -0.11
CA PRO A 172 -1.10 3.62 0.82
C PRO A 172 -1.93 3.69 2.11
N LEU A 173 -2.34 2.53 2.60
CA LEU A 173 -3.05 2.35 3.87
C LEU A 173 -2.21 1.59 4.89
N VAL A 174 -1.36 0.67 4.42
CA VAL A 174 -0.54 -0.19 5.27
C VAL A 174 0.86 -0.29 4.69
N VAL A 175 1.84 -0.20 5.56
CA VAL A 175 3.22 -0.63 5.32
C VAL A 175 3.62 -1.46 6.53
N SER A 176 3.96 -2.73 6.30
CA SER A 176 4.39 -3.67 7.34
C SER A 176 5.49 -4.56 6.77
N THR A 177 6.56 -4.76 7.52
CA THR A 177 7.72 -5.52 7.02
C THR A 177 7.59 -7.01 7.32
N LYS A 178 8.30 -7.84 6.54
CA LYS A 178 8.33 -9.30 6.62
C LYS A 178 9.75 -9.82 6.43
N CYS A 179 10.02 -11.02 6.96
CA CYS A 179 11.29 -11.74 6.77
C CYS A 179 11.13 -13.02 5.93
N GLY A 180 10.03 -13.16 5.18
CA GLY A 180 9.79 -14.28 4.26
C GLY A 180 9.25 -15.58 4.90
N THR A 181 9.12 -15.63 6.23
CA THR A 181 8.56 -16.80 6.94
C THR A 181 7.03 -16.82 7.01
N GLY A 182 6.37 -15.71 6.66
CA GLY A 182 4.92 -15.58 6.74
C GLY A 182 4.17 -16.50 5.78
N THR A 183 3.04 -17.04 6.24
CA THR A 183 2.20 -17.93 5.41
C THR A 183 1.15 -17.15 4.63
N GLY A 184 0.59 -17.78 3.59
CA GLY A 184 -0.57 -17.22 2.88
C GLY A 184 -1.82 -17.10 3.75
N GLU A 185 -1.93 -17.89 4.82
CA GLU A 185 -3.05 -17.83 5.78
C GLU A 185 -2.94 -16.61 6.68
N ASP A 186 -1.75 -16.38 7.25
CA ASP A 186 -1.49 -15.17 8.05
C ASP A 186 -1.72 -13.92 7.20
N CYS A 187 -1.27 -13.98 5.94
CA CYS A 187 -1.48 -12.89 5.01
C CYS A 187 -2.96 -12.65 4.70
N ALA A 188 -3.76 -13.70 4.51
CA ALA A 188 -5.20 -13.57 4.31
C ALA A 188 -5.88 -12.96 5.53
N SER A 189 -5.46 -13.36 6.73
CA SER A 189 -6.03 -12.88 8.00
C SER A 189 -5.91 -11.36 8.14
N TRP A 190 -4.69 -10.81 8.06
CA TRP A 190 -4.52 -9.36 8.24
C TRP A 190 -5.02 -8.54 7.04
N LEU A 191 -4.99 -9.07 5.82
CA LEU A 191 -5.64 -8.43 4.67
C LEU A 191 -7.16 -8.39 4.83
N GLY A 192 -7.77 -9.42 5.42
CA GLY A 192 -9.18 -9.42 5.82
C GLY A 192 -9.49 -8.29 6.81
N THR A 193 -8.58 -8.01 7.74
CA THR A 193 -8.67 -6.84 8.64
C THR A 193 -8.67 -5.52 7.87
N VAL A 194 -7.85 -5.38 6.81
CA VAL A 194 -7.84 -4.18 5.95
C VAL A 194 -9.17 -3.98 5.25
N ILE A 195 -9.73 -5.03 4.65
CA ILE A 195 -11.04 -4.97 3.98
C ILE A 195 -12.13 -4.60 4.99
N THR A 196 -12.12 -5.24 6.16
CA THR A 196 -13.11 -4.97 7.23
C THR A 196 -13.00 -3.54 7.74
N ALA A 197 -11.78 -3.04 7.96
CA ALA A 197 -11.54 -1.66 8.39
C ALA A 197 -12.02 -0.65 7.33
N TRP A 198 -11.82 -0.94 6.03
CA TRP A 198 -12.38 -0.10 4.97
C TRP A 198 -13.91 -0.09 4.99
N GLN A 199 -14.55 -1.23 5.22
CA GLN A 199 -16.00 -1.36 5.26
C GLN A 199 -16.62 -0.63 6.45
N SER A 200 -15.98 -0.68 7.62
CA SER A 200 -16.50 -0.11 8.86
C SER A 200 -16.17 1.37 9.06
N ASN A 201 -15.08 1.87 8.48
CA ASN A 201 -14.63 3.24 8.66
C ASN A 201 -15.56 4.24 7.95
N GLU A 202 -15.83 5.37 8.61
CA GLU A 202 -16.67 6.45 8.07
C GLU A 202 -16.17 6.96 6.72
N TYR A 203 -14.85 7.12 6.59
CA TYR A 203 -14.18 7.58 5.37
C TYR A 203 -13.82 6.44 4.42
N GLY A 204 -14.16 5.19 4.73
CA GLY A 204 -13.95 4.04 3.85
C GLY A 204 -15.11 3.87 2.87
N GLU A 205 -15.78 2.72 2.93
CA GLU A 205 -16.83 2.34 1.96
C GLU A 205 -18.03 3.30 1.93
N LYS A 206 -18.42 3.81 3.10
CA LYS A 206 -19.56 4.72 3.23
C LYS A 206 -19.33 6.00 2.42
N TYR A 207 -18.16 6.61 2.57
CA TYR A 207 -17.83 7.88 1.92
C TYR A 207 -17.26 7.71 0.51
N ASN A 208 -16.34 6.76 0.30
CA ASN A 208 -15.60 6.61 -0.96
C ASN A 208 -16.17 5.51 -1.89
N GLY A 209 -16.89 4.53 -1.35
CA GLY A 209 -17.44 3.39 -2.08
C GLY A 209 -16.71 2.06 -1.85
N PRO A 210 -17.29 0.94 -2.33
CA PRO A 210 -16.84 -0.40 -1.98
C PRO A 210 -15.53 -0.79 -2.68
N ILE A 211 -14.81 -1.76 -2.09
CA ILE A 211 -13.74 -2.46 -2.78
C ILE A 211 -14.38 -3.47 -3.75
N TRP A 212 -13.97 -3.46 -5.02
CA TRP A 212 -14.45 -4.42 -6.04
C TRP A 212 -13.46 -5.55 -6.28
N SER A 213 -12.16 -5.28 -6.13
CA SER A 213 -11.14 -6.27 -6.45
C SER A 213 -9.90 -6.12 -5.59
N VAL A 214 -9.28 -7.25 -5.26
CA VAL A 214 -7.95 -7.32 -4.66
C VAL A 214 -6.95 -7.68 -5.75
N ALA A 215 -5.96 -6.82 -5.96
CA ALA A 215 -4.86 -7.01 -6.89
C ALA A 215 -3.57 -7.26 -6.11
N SER A 216 -2.81 -8.25 -6.53
CA SER A 216 -1.43 -8.42 -6.08
C SER A 216 -0.55 -8.89 -7.23
N ASP A 217 0.75 -8.86 -7.00
CA ASP A 217 1.74 -9.45 -7.88
C ASP A 217 1.67 -10.99 -7.89
N GLY A 218 2.72 -11.63 -8.43
CA GLY A 218 2.84 -13.07 -8.56
C GLY A 218 3.37 -13.81 -7.32
N GLU A 219 3.64 -13.13 -6.20
CA GLU A 219 4.20 -13.76 -5.00
C GLU A 219 3.30 -14.91 -4.52
N ALA A 220 3.90 -16.05 -4.17
CA ALA A 220 3.15 -17.27 -3.86
C ALA A 220 2.25 -17.13 -2.61
N SER A 221 2.75 -16.47 -1.56
CA SER A 221 2.02 -16.17 -0.32
C SER A 221 0.81 -15.26 -0.59
N LEU A 222 1.03 -14.16 -1.32
CA LEU A 222 -0.01 -13.20 -1.72
C LEU A 222 -1.04 -13.85 -2.63
N ARG A 223 -0.62 -14.67 -3.60
CA ARG A 223 -1.53 -15.43 -4.46
C ARG A 223 -2.42 -16.37 -3.67
N ASN A 224 -1.87 -17.09 -2.69
CA ASN A 224 -2.64 -17.97 -1.82
C ASN A 224 -3.63 -17.16 -0.96
N SER A 225 -3.16 -16.07 -0.35
CA SER A 225 -4.00 -15.21 0.50
C SER A 225 -5.18 -14.62 -0.26
N ARG A 226 -4.94 -14.12 -1.48
CA ARG A 226 -5.94 -13.57 -2.37
C ARG A 226 -6.95 -14.62 -2.81
N PHE A 227 -6.48 -15.83 -3.09
CA PHE A 227 -7.37 -16.97 -3.38
C PHE A 227 -8.32 -17.23 -2.22
N ARG A 228 -7.80 -17.33 -0.99
CA ARG A 228 -8.63 -17.55 0.21
C ARG A 228 -9.64 -16.42 0.44
N LEU A 229 -9.22 -15.17 0.24
CA LEU A 229 -10.09 -14.00 0.46
C LEU A 229 -11.19 -13.86 -0.60
N CYS A 230 -10.88 -14.15 -1.87
CA CYS A 230 -11.73 -13.81 -2.99
C CYS A 230 -12.41 -15.02 -3.66
N MET A 231 -12.21 -16.24 -3.17
CA MET A 231 -12.87 -17.47 -3.67
C MET A 231 -13.58 -18.23 -2.53
N ASP A 232 -14.07 -17.49 -1.54
CA ASP A 232 -14.70 -18.02 -0.33
C ASP A 232 -16.10 -18.60 -0.61
N ARG A 233 -16.90 -17.94 -1.46
CA ARG A 233 -18.32 -18.29 -1.66
C ARG A 233 -18.76 -18.14 -3.10
N GLU A 234 -19.73 -18.95 -3.51
CA GLU A 234 -20.39 -18.77 -4.80
C GLU A 234 -21.32 -17.53 -4.78
N VAL A 235 -21.32 -16.77 -5.86
CA VAL A 235 -22.20 -15.61 -6.06
C VAL A 235 -23.64 -16.10 -6.04
N LYS A 236 -24.46 -15.48 -5.19
CA LYS A 236 -25.89 -15.80 -5.10
C LYS A 236 -26.56 -15.51 -6.44
N LYS A 237 -27.19 -16.52 -7.05
CA LYS A 237 -27.93 -16.36 -8.32
C LYS A 237 -29.03 -15.28 -8.28
N SER A 238 -29.54 -14.98 -7.08
CA SER A 238 -30.53 -13.93 -6.86
C SER A 238 -29.95 -12.52 -6.74
N SER A 239 -28.63 -12.35 -6.58
CA SER A 239 -27.99 -11.04 -6.53
C SER A 239 -27.98 -10.38 -7.92
N SER A 240 -27.84 -9.06 -7.97
CA SER A 240 -27.73 -8.32 -9.23
C SER A 240 -26.55 -8.80 -10.09
N LEU A 241 -25.46 -9.24 -9.45
CA LEU A 241 -24.31 -9.83 -10.12
C LEU A 241 -24.62 -11.25 -10.59
N GLY A 242 -25.22 -12.08 -9.73
CA GLY A 242 -25.59 -13.45 -10.04
C GLY A 242 -26.53 -13.56 -11.22
N LEU A 243 -27.54 -12.68 -11.32
CA LEU A 243 -28.48 -12.66 -12.45
C LEU A 243 -27.80 -12.43 -13.81
N LYS A 244 -26.66 -11.70 -13.82
CA LYS A 244 -25.87 -11.44 -15.02
C LYS A 244 -24.90 -12.59 -15.31
N LEU A 245 -24.20 -13.07 -14.28
CA LEU A 245 -23.13 -14.06 -14.45
C LEU A 245 -23.63 -15.50 -14.56
N SER A 246 -24.75 -15.85 -13.92
CA SER A 246 -25.22 -17.24 -13.85
C SER A 246 -25.64 -17.83 -15.20
N ARG A 247 -25.80 -16.97 -16.22
CA ARG A 247 -26.13 -17.38 -17.60
C ARG A 247 -24.89 -17.69 -18.43
N LEU A 248 -23.69 -17.35 -17.93
CA LEU A 248 -22.43 -17.55 -18.63
C LEU A 248 -21.83 -18.89 -18.18
N SER A 249 -22.02 -19.92 -19.00
CA SER A 249 -21.44 -21.25 -18.75
C SER A 249 -19.91 -21.17 -18.72
N GLY A 250 -19.29 -21.90 -17.78
CA GLY A 250 -17.82 -21.98 -17.64
C GLY A 250 -17.16 -20.81 -16.90
N MET A 251 -17.91 -19.76 -16.54
CA MET A 251 -17.36 -18.68 -15.69
C MET A 251 -17.24 -19.14 -14.25
N ASN A 252 -16.12 -18.79 -13.60
CA ASN A 252 -15.99 -18.98 -12.16
C ASN A 252 -16.94 -18.00 -11.44
N LEU A 253 -17.88 -18.55 -10.67
CA LEU A 253 -18.86 -17.80 -9.90
C LEU A 253 -18.45 -17.61 -8.43
N HIS A 254 -17.20 -17.89 -8.04
CA HIS A 254 -16.74 -17.66 -6.66
C HIS A 254 -16.20 -16.24 -6.47
N THR A 255 -16.57 -15.63 -5.35
CA THR A 255 -16.12 -14.31 -4.89
C THR A 255 -15.81 -14.33 -3.39
N GLY A 256 -15.22 -13.24 -2.90
CA GLY A 256 -15.13 -12.96 -1.48
C GLY A 256 -16.43 -12.37 -0.90
N PRO A 257 -16.45 -12.07 0.40
CA PRO A 257 -17.52 -11.29 1.03
C PRO A 257 -17.72 -9.95 0.30
N GLY A 258 -18.98 -9.57 0.02
CA GLY A 258 -19.29 -8.33 -0.68
C GLY A 258 -19.05 -8.37 -2.20
N ASP A 259 -19.05 -9.58 -2.80
CA ASP A 259 -18.78 -9.81 -4.22
C ASP A 259 -17.38 -9.31 -4.67
N VAL A 260 -16.42 -9.25 -3.72
CA VAL A 260 -15.03 -8.84 -3.99
C VAL A 260 -14.34 -9.90 -4.84
N THR A 261 -13.75 -9.47 -5.95
CA THR A 261 -13.04 -10.35 -6.89
C THR A 261 -11.53 -10.29 -6.67
N MET A 262 -10.78 -11.16 -7.34
CA MET A 262 -9.33 -11.02 -7.44
C MET A 262 -8.91 -10.65 -8.85
N THR A 263 -7.81 -9.91 -8.95
CA THR A 263 -7.11 -9.68 -10.21
C THR A 263 -5.61 -9.85 -10.02
N THR A 264 -4.89 -10.09 -11.12
CA THR A 264 -3.42 -10.14 -11.14
C THR A 264 -2.94 -9.06 -12.09
N ASP A 265 -1.81 -8.42 -11.79
CA ASP A 265 -1.19 -7.52 -12.76
C ASP A 265 -0.83 -8.30 -14.04
N TYR A 266 -1.50 -7.95 -15.13
CA TYR A 266 -1.31 -8.55 -16.45
C TYR A 266 0.16 -8.46 -16.90
N LYS A 267 0.92 -7.45 -16.46
CA LYS A 267 2.34 -7.32 -16.78
C LYS A 267 3.14 -8.48 -16.21
N HIS A 268 2.83 -8.94 -15.00
CA HIS A 268 3.48 -10.10 -14.40
C HIS A 268 3.09 -11.40 -15.13
N THR A 269 1.83 -11.56 -15.49
CA THR A 269 1.38 -12.72 -16.30
C THR A 269 2.08 -12.77 -17.65
N PHE A 270 2.23 -11.61 -18.31
CA PHE A 270 2.92 -11.51 -19.60
C PHE A 270 4.42 -11.81 -19.45
N LYS A 271 5.11 -11.20 -18.48
CA LYS A 271 6.52 -11.48 -18.17
C LYS A 271 6.76 -12.97 -17.92
N HIS A 272 5.92 -13.61 -17.10
CA HIS A 272 6.03 -15.05 -16.82
C HIS A 272 5.82 -15.91 -18.06
N THR A 273 4.83 -15.57 -18.89
CA THR A 273 4.59 -16.26 -20.16
C THR A 273 5.83 -16.14 -21.04
N CYS A 274 6.31 -14.92 -21.31
CA CYS A 274 7.50 -14.70 -22.13
C CYS A 274 8.74 -15.44 -21.61
N ALA A 275 9.00 -15.39 -20.30
CA ALA A 275 10.13 -16.10 -19.70
C ALA A 275 10.04 -17.62 -19.93
N ARG A 276 8.86 -18.22 -19.76
CA ARG A 276 8.65 -19.65 -20.03
C ARG A 276 8.82 -20.01 -21.51
N TRP A 277 8.35 -19.15 -22.42
CA TRP A 277 8.52 -19.37 -23.85
C TRP A 277 10.01 -19.34 -24.25
N VAL A 278 10.79 -18.40 -23.70
CA VAL A 278 12.24 -18.33 -23.94
C VAL A 278 12.96 -19.54 -23.37
N SER A 279 12.70 -19.91 -22.11
CA SER A 279 13.33 -21.10 -21.51
C SER A 279 12.91 -22.41 -22.19
N GLY A 280 11.68 -22.50 -22.72
CA GLY A 280 11.21 -23.65 -23.50
C GLY A 280 11.87 -23.75 -24.87
N LEU A 281 12.16 -22.61 -25.51
CA LEU A 281 12.94 -22.55 -26.75
C LEU A 281 14.39 -22.96 -26.50
N ASP A 282 15.02 -22.49 -25.41
CA ASP A 282 16.39 -22.89 -25.04
C ASP A 282 16.48 -24.39 -24.72
N TRP A 283 15.48 -24.98 -24.05
CA TRP A 283 15.40 -26.43 -23.85
C TRP A 283 15.30 -27.21 -25.18
N CYS A 284 14.46 -26.76 -26.10
CA CYS A 284 14.35 -27.34 -27.44
C CYS A 284 15.64 -27.22 -28.27
N LEU A 285 16.41 -26.14 -28.08
CA LEU A 285 17.67 -25.92 -28.79
C LEU A 285 18.85 -26.68 -28.18
N GLN A 286 18.84 -26.96 -26.87
CA GLN A 286 19.91 -27.68 -26.16
C GLN A 286 19.75 -29.20 -26.16
N SER A 287 18.59 -29.74 -26.53
CA SER A 287 18.34 -31.20 -26.61
C SER A 287 17.73 -31.62 -27.96
N PRO A 288 18.51 -31.71 -29.06
CA PRO A 288 17.98 -32.00 -30.39
C PRO A 288 17.44 -33.42 -30.57
N SER A 289 17.70 -34.35 -29.64
CA SER A 289 17.51 -35.78 -29.87
C SER A 289 16.27 -36.42 -29.22
N THR A 290 15.33 -35.66 -28.66
CA THR A 290 14.06 -36.26 -28.19
C THR A 290 12.93 -35.22 -28.13
N VAL A 291 12.46 -34.76 -29.29
CA VAL A 291 11.17 -34.06 -29.39
C VAL A 291 10.18 -35.00 -30.09
N SER A 292 9.54 -35.88 -29.31
CA SER A 292 8.22 -36.37 -29.69
C SER A 292 7.22 -35.29 -29.30
N LEU A 293 6.68 -34.58 -30.28
CA LEU A 293 5.51 -33.73 -30.11
C LEU A 293 4.31 -34.62 -29.74
N SER A 294 4.06 -34.79 -28.45
CA SER A 294 2.75 -35.19 -27.91
C SER A 294 2.17 -34.03 -27.10
N CYS A 295 2.01 -32.87 -27.75
CA CYS A 295 0.99 -31.91 -27.35
C CYS A 295 -0.36 -32.46 -27.82
N GLY A 296 -0.90 -33.41 -27.06
CA GLY A 296 -2.27 -33.87 -27.20
C GLY A 296 -3.22 -32.79 -26.70
N VAL A 297 -3.61 -31.86 -27.57
CA VAL A 297 -4.87 -31.14 -27.41
C VAL A 297 -5.94 -32.05 -27.99
N ALA A 298 -6.55 -32.88 -27.15
CA ALA A 298 -7.78 -33.57 -27.50
C ALA A 298 -8.93 -32.56 -27.46
N TRP A 299 -9.29 -32.04 -28.63
CA TRP A 299 -10.65 -31.56 -28.88
C TRP A 299 -11.50 -32.79 -29.19
N ASP A 300 -12.15 -33.36 -28.18
CA ASP A 300 -13.26 -34.28 -28.43
C ASP A 300 -14.48 -33.45 -28.85
N ALA A 301 -14.67 -33.33 -30.16
CA ALA A 301 -15.97 -33.09 -30.75
C ALA A 301 -16.61 -34.46 -31.01
N GLY A 302 -17.57 -34.83 -30.17
CA GLY A 302 -18.41 -36.01 -30.33
C GLY A 302 -19.88 -35.61 -30.28
N GLU A 303 -20.51 -35.68 -31.47
CA GLU A 303 -21.93 -35.81 -31.83
C GLU A 303 -23.02 -35.01 -31.08
#